data_AF-A0A383S2H7-F1
#
_entry.id   AF-A0A383S2H7-F1
#
_cell.length_a   1.000
_cell.length_b   1.000
_cell.length_c   1.000
_cell.angle_alpha   90.00
_cell.angle_beta   90.00
_cell.angle_gamma   90.00
#
_symmetry.space_group_name_H-M   'P 1'
#
loop_
_entity.id
_entity.type
_entity.pdbx_description
1 polymer ?
#
loop_
_entity_poly.entity_id
_entity_poly.type
_entity_poly.pdbx_seq_one_letter_code
_entity_poly.pdbx_strand_id
1 'polypeptide(L)'
;MRALADFIMRGRVQATVVVAGCAALPLLFWLCAAAGTLVFLRRGFKDASSVIVWGILPAMAWWVFGEPRTLMVLLGTLGLAALLRAGHSWNRVLLVSIALGLLYGVILGSVFREPIEALARALEKALPQMLDGLYQQLSVEEQARLGALIVPVLNGLIAALLQVVSVLSLMLGRYWQASLYNPGGFGREFQAVRIPRLPALVLLACMVFGPNFGSALALLTPLCSVPLMFAGLALLHGLVAQKRLAKFWLVGLYVTLVLFMQLIYPLLVVLAIVDSLIDFRGRKSPQGDDSANGEGKS
;
A
#
# COMPACT_ATOMS: atom_id res chain seq x y z
N MET A 1 13.40 8.20 14.14
CA MET A 1 12.06 7.60 14.35
C MET A 1 11.93 6.69 15.57
N ARG A 2 13.02 6.09 16.11
CA ARG A 2 12.95 5.23 17.31
C ARG A 2 12.38 5.95 18.55
N ALA A 3 12.77 7.20 18.80
CA ALA A 3 12.30 7.97 19.95
C ALA A 3 10.77 8.15 20.02
N LEU A 4 10.11 8.35 18.87
CA LEU A 4 8.64 8.43 18.82
C LEU A 4 8.01 7.06 19.15
N ALA A 5 8.55 5.98 18.60
CA ALA A 5 8.10 4.62 18.91
C ALA A 5 8.27 4.30 20.40
N ASP A 6 9.42 4.66 20.99
CA ASP A 6 9.66 4.54 22.43
C ASP A 6 8.62 5.34 23.22
N PHE A 7 8.37 6.59 22.85
CA PHE A 7 7.36 7.44 23.51
C PHE A 7 5.97 6.82 23.47
N ILE A 8 5.50 6.36 22.30
CA ILE A 8 4.22 5.66 22.15
C ILE A 8 4.15 4.45 23.08
N MET A 9 5.25 3.70 23.21
CA MET A 9 5.27 2.47 24.01
C MET A 9 5.52 2.67 25.51
N ARG A 10 5.87 3.88 25.98
CA ARG A 10 6.10 4.20 27.41
C ARG A 10 4.89 3.95 28.31
N GLY A 11 3.67 4.12 27.78
CA GLY A 11 2.46 3.96 28.57
C GLY A 11 1.19 4.13 27.74
N ARG A 12 0.03 3.86 28.36
CA ARG A 12 -1.28 3.97 27.69
C ARG A 12 -1.63 5.42 27.38
N VAL A 13 -1.26 6.36 28.26
CA VAL A 13 -1.53 7.79 28.08
C VAL A 13 -0.78 8.34 26.88
N GLN A 14 0.52 8.05 26.77
CA GLN A 14 1.36 8.51 25.65
C GLN A 14 0.86 7.96 24.31
N ALA A 15 0.52 6.68 24.26
CA ALA A 15 -0.09 6.08 23.09
C ALA A 15 -1.42 6.76 22.70
N THR A 16 -2.27 7.03 23.69
CA THR A 16 -3.57 7.68 23.51
C THR A 16 -3.41 9.10 22.98
N VAL A 17 -2.51 9.89 23.55
CA VAL A 17 -2.24 11.27 23.10
C VAL A 17 -1.78 11.28 21.64
N VAL A 18 -0.87 10.39 21.25
CA VAL A 18 -0.39 10.31 19.86
C VAL A 18 -1.51 9.88 18.92
N VAL A 19 -2.23 8.81 19.25
CA VAL A 19 -3.29 8.26 18.40
C VAL A 19 -4.44 9.26 18.24
N ALA A 20 -4.97 9.80 19.33
CA ALA A 20 -6.07 10.75 19.31
C ALA A 20 -5.65 12.10 18.68
N GLY A 21 -4.48 12.62 19.08
CA GLY A 21 -3.97 13.89 18.55
C GLY A 21 -3.69 13.83 17.04
N CYS A 22 -3.12 12.74 16.55
CA CYS A 22 -2.90 12.56 15.11
C CYS A 22 -4.21 12.32 14.35
N ALA A 23 -5.20 11.66 14.95
CA ALA A 23 -6.51 11.46 14.34
C ALA A 23 -7.33 12.76 14.26
N ALA A 24 -7.15 13.67 15.21
CA ALA A 24 -7.77 14.99 15.21
C ALA A 24 -7.17 15.93 14.14
N LEU A 25 -5.98 15.65 13.61
CA LEU A 25 -5.30 16.49 12.62
C LEU A 25 -5.42 15.86 11.22
N PRO A 26 -6.12 16.50 10.25
CA PRO A 26 -6.39 15.91 8.93
C PRO A 26 -5.17 15.50 8.10
N LEU A 27 -3.96 16.00 8.39
CA LEU A 27 -2.74 15.61 7.68
C LEU A 27 -1.95 14.49 8.37
N LEU A 28 -2.32 14.13 9.61
CA LEU A 28 -1.60 13.16 10.44
C LEU A 28 -2.36 11.84 10.66
N PHE A 29 -3.49 11.62 9.98
CA PHE A 29 -4.27 10.38 10.16
C PHE A 29 -3.47 9.10 9.85
N TRP A 30 -2.51 9.16 8.93
CA TRP A 30 -1.60 8.04 8.64
C TRP A 30 -0.68 7.73 9.84
N LEU A 31 -0.26 8.75 10.58
CA LEU A 31 0.54 8.60 11.79
C LEU A 31 -0.30 8.03 12.95
N CYS A 32 -1.57 8.41 13.04
CA CYS A 32 -2.54 7.76 13.94
C CYS A 32 -2.62 6.26 13.63
N ALA A 33 -2.85 5.88 12.38
CA ALA A 33 -2.94 4.48 11.96
C ALA A 33 -1.65 3.70 12.24
N ALA A 34 -0.49 4.30 12.00
CA ALA A 34 0.81 3.69 12.31
C ALA A 34 1.04 3.50 13.83
N ALA A 35 0.67 4.50 14.64
CA ALA A 35 0.79 4.43 16.09
C ALA A 35 -0.17 3.38 16.68
N GLY A 36 -1.42 3.37 16.22
CA GLY A 36 -2.40 2.34 16.58
C GLY A 36 -1.93 0.94 16.20
N THR A 37 -1.34 0.79 15.02
CA THR A 37 -0.73 -0.47 14.55
C THR A 37 0.41 -0.93 15.44
N LEU A 38 1.32 -0.05 15.84
CA LEU A 38 2.43 -0.38 16.74
C LEU A 38 1.91 -0.96 18.07
N VAL A 39 0.94 -0.27 18.68
CA VAL A 39 0.32 -0.70 19.94
C VAL A 39 -0.39 -2.05 19.76
N PHE A 40 -1.15 -2.20 18.67
CA PHE A 40 -1.88 -3.42 18.35
C PHE A 40 -0.97 -4.63 18.08
N LEU A 41 0.06 -4.47 17.23
CA LEU A 41 1.01 -5.54 16.93
C LEU A 41 1.79 -5.98 18.16
N ARG A 42 2.08 -5.07 19.10
CA ARG A 42 2.84 -5.41 20.31
C ARG A 42 1.96 -5.96 21.44
N ARG A 43 0.87 -5.28 21.80
CA ARG A 43 0.06 -5.62 22.98
C ARG A 43 -1.20 -6.45 22.66
N GLY A 44 -1.53 -6.63 21.38
CA GLY A 44 -2.72 -7.35 20.96
C GLY A 44 -4.01 -6.55 21.15
N PHE A 45 -5.14 -7.14 20.75
CA PHE A 45 -6.43 -6.44 20.68
C PHE A 45 -6.92 -5.93 22.03
N LYS A 46 -6.85 -6.77 23.08
CA LYS A 46 -7.37 -6.43 24.41
C LYS A 46 -6.78 -5.13 24.94
N ASP A 47 -5.46 -4.99 24.92
CA ASP A 47 -4.79 -3.81 25.46
C ASP A 47 -4.84 -2.62 24.49
N ALA A 48 -4.74 -2.88 23.18
CA ALA A 48 -4.74 -1.83 22.17
C ALA A 48 -6.11 -1.17 21.99
N SER A 49 -7.20 -1.89 22.21
CA SER A 49 -8.58 -1.38 22.10
C SER A 49 -8.77 -0.10 22.92
N SER A 50 -8.23 -0.07 24.14
CA SER A 50 -8.33 1.07 25.04
C SER A 50 -7.62 2.34 24.57
N VAL A 51 -6.68 2.21 23.62
CA VAL A 51 -5.98 3.33 22.97
C VAL A 51 -6.67 3.68 21.65
N ILE A 52 -7.03 2.66 20.86
CA ILE A 52 -7.62 2.81 19.53
C ILE A 52 -8.98 3.52 19.60
N VAL A 53 -9.79 3.27 20.63
CA VAL A 53 -11.08 3.95 20.84
C VAL A 53 -10.92 5.47 20.80
N TRP A 54 -9.85 6.01 21.39
CA TRP A 54 -9.59 7.45 21.39
C TRP A 54 -9.15 8.01 20.03
N GLY A 55 -8.62 7.17 19.13
CA GLY A 55 -8.41 7.55 17.73
C GLY A 55 -9.68 7.49 16.90
N ILE A 56 -10.59 6.57 17.22
CA ILE A 56 -11.88 6.41 16.54
C ILE A 56 -12.78 7.63 16.79
N LEU A 57 -12.79 8.20 18.00
CA LEU A 57 -13.65 9.35 18.33
C LEU A 57 -13.47 10.56 17.38
N PRO A 58 -12.26 11.15 17.23
CA PRO A 58 -12.06 12.25 16.28
C PRO A 58 -12.22 11.79 14.84
N ALA A 59 -11.88 10.54 14.51
CA ALA A 59 -12.10 10.01 13.16
C ALA A 59 -13.59 9.92 12.81
N MET A 60 -14.45 9.60 13.78
CA MET A 60 -15.90 9.59 13.65
C MET A 60 -16.45 11.01 13.56
N ALA A 61 -15.88 11.97 14.31
CA ALA A 61 -16.24 13.37 14.18
C ALA A 61 -16.01 13.87 12.74
N TRP A 62 -14.84 13.57 12.14
CA TRP A 62 -14.57 13.87 10.73
C TRP A 62 -15.56 13.21 9.78
N TRP A 63 -15.92 11.95 10.04
CA TRP A 63 -16.91 11.25 9.22
C TRP A 63 -18.25 11.98 9.17
N VAL A 64 -18.72 12.52 10.30
CA VAL A 64 -19.98 13.31 10.37
C VAL A 64 -19.89 14.58 9.52
N PHE A 65 -18.70 15.16 9.36
CA PHE A 65 -18.44 16.29 8.46
C PHE A 65 -18.16 15.87 7.01
N GLY A 66 -18.47 14.63 6.64
CA GLY A 66 -18.26 14.12 5.28
C GLY A 66 -16.81 13.78 4.97
N GLU A 67 -15.96 13.54 5.98
CA GLU A 67 -14.53 13.23 5.82
C GLU A 67 -14.19 11.83 6.36
N PRO A 68 -14.42 10.75 5.57
CA PRO A 68 -14.32 9.37 6.07
C PRO A 68 -12.87 8.84 6.15
N ARG A 69 -11.92 9.55 5.52
CA ARG A 69 -10.53 9.10 5.26
C ARG A 69 -9.79 8.68 6.52
N THR A 70 -9.90 9.46 7.60
CA THR A 70 -9.23 9.18 8.88
C THR A 70 -9.67 7.83 9.47
N LEU A 71 -10.99 7.60 9.51
CA LEU A 71 -11.56 6.37 10.07
C LEU A 71 -11.24 5.17 9.19
N MET A 72 -11.39 5.33 7.87
CA MET A 72 -11.08 4.30 6.88
C MET A 72 -9.65 3.81 7.03
N VAL A 73 -8.67 4.72 7.01
CA VAL A 73 -7.25 4.36 7.09
C VAL A 73 -6.89 3.77 8.45
N LEU A 74 -7.42 4.31 9.56
CA LEU A 74 -7.19 3.74 10.88
C LEU A 74 -7.69 2.29 10.95
N LEU A 75 -8.96 2.04 10.60
CA LEU A 75 -9.56 0.71 10.69
C LEU A 75 -8.97 -0.27 9.67
N GLY A 76 -8.74 0.19 8.43
CA GLY A 76 -8.15 -0.63 7.39
C GLY A 76 -6.73 -1.06 7.70
N THR A 77 -5.89 -0.14 8.18
CA THR A 77 -4.54 -0.49 8.64
C THR A 77 -4.58 -1.48 9.80
N LEU A 78 -5.47 -1.29 10.79
CA LEU A 78 -5.63 -2.23 11.91
C LEU A 78 -6.11 -3.61 11.43
N GLY A 79 -6.99 -3.67 10.44
CA GLY A 79 -7.42 -4.92 9.80
C GLY A 79 -6.25 -5.66 9.12
N LEU A 80 -5.43 -4.94 8.36
CA LEU A 80 -4.22 -5.51 7.77
C LEU A 80 -3.18 -5.91 8.84
N ALA A 81 -3.09 -5.16 9.95
CA ALA A 81 -2.26 -5.50 11.09
C ALA A 81 -2.71 -6.77 11.80
N ALA A 82 -4.02 -7.04 11.85
CA ALA A 82 -4.56 -8.28 12.38
C ALA A 82 -4.09 -9.49 11.58
N LEU A 83 -4.04 -9.38 10.24
CA LEU A 83 -3.52 -10.44 9.37
C LEU A 83 -2.03 -10.71 9.62
N LEU A 84 -1.21 -9.67 9.74
CA LEU A 84 0.22 -9.83 10.09
C LEU A 84 0.38 -10.47 11.48
N ARG A 85 -0.41 -10.04 12.46
CA ARG A 85 -0.37 -10.59 13.82
C ARG A 85 -0.80 -12.06 13.86
N ALA A 86 -1.70 -12.47 12.96
CA ALA A 86 -2.11 -13.87 12.78
C ALA A 86 -1.06 -14.73 12.05
N GLY A 87 0.10 -14.16 11.68
CA GLY A 87 1.20 -14.90 11.04
C GLY A 87 1.09 -15.01 9.53
N HIS A 88 0.17 -14.28 8.88
CA HIS A 88 0.11 -14.26 7.41
C HIS A 88 1.31 -13.51 6.81
N SER A 89 1.74 -13.95 5.63
CA SER A 89 2.83 -13.30 4.90
C SER A 89 2.43 -11.94 4.34
N TRP A 90 3.42 -11.08 4.14
CA TRP A 90 3.22 -9.78 3.48
C TRP A 90 2.58 -9.89 2.09
N ASN A 91 2.86 -10.96 1.33
CA ASN A 91 2.18 -11.22 0.06
C ASN A 91 0.66 -11.30 0.25
N ARG A 92 0.19 -12.07 1.25
CA ARG A 92 -1.25 -12.18 1.54
C ARG A 92 -1.83 -10.85 2.00
N VAL A 93 -1.11 -10.12 2.85
CA VAL A 93 -1.55 -8.82 3.35
C VAL A 93 -1.69 -7.80 2.22
N LEU A 94 -0.74 -7.76 1.28
CA LEU A 94 -0.82 -6.91 0.10
C LEU A 94 -2.00 -7.31 -0.80
N LEU A 95 -2.23 -8.61 -1.02
CA LEU A 95 -3.40 -9.04 -1.81
C LEU A 95 -4.73 -8.70 -1.12
N VAL A 96 -4.85 -8.89 0.19
CA VAL A 96 -6.06 -8.51 0.95
C VAL A 96 -6.26 -6.99 0.98
N SER A 97 -5.20 -6.19 0.85
CA SER A 97 -5.34 -4.73 0.76
C SER A 97 -6.17 -4.29 -0.46
N ILE A 98 -6.31 -5.12 -1.50
CA ILE A 98 -7.20 -4.84 -2.64
C ILE A 98 -8.66 -4.85 -2.19
N ALA A 99 -9.06 -5.83 -1.37
CA ALA A 99 -10.42 -5.88 -0.83
C ALA A 99 -10.71 -4.67 0.07
N LEU A 100 -9.69 -4.20 0.80
CA LEU A 100 -9.77 -2.96 1.56
C LEU A 100 -9.93 -1.74 0.64
N GLY A 101 -9.17 -1.67 -0.46
CA GLY A 101 -9.32 -0.62 -1.47
C GLY A 101 -10.69 -0.62 -2.16
N LEU A 102 -11.26 -1.80 -2.42
CA LEU A 102 -12.63 -1.94 -2.93
C LEU A 102 -13.65 -1.41 -1.93
N LEU A 103 -13.52 -1.80 -0.65
CA LEU A 103 -14.34 -1.26 0.42
C LEU A 103 -14.22 0.27 0.50
N TYR A 104 -13.02 0.82 0.33
CA TYR A 104 -12.81 2.25 0.27
C TYR A 104 -13.53 2.90 -0.90
N GLY A 105 -13.46 2.32 -2.10
CA GLY A 105 -14.17 2.83 -3.28
C GLY A 105 -15.69 2.87 -3.08
N VAL A 106 -16.27 1.89 -2.38
CA VAL A 106 -17.69 1.87 -2.04
C VAL A 106 -18.06 2.96 -1.02
N ILE A 107 -17.26 3.10 0.04
CA ILE A 107 -17.49 4.14 1.06
C ILE A 107 -17.33 5.54 0.47
N LEU A 108 -16.29 5.76 -0.33
CA LEU A 108 -16.06 7.05 -1.00
C LEU A 108 -17.17 7.40 -1.98
N GLY A 109 -17.62 6.43 -2.78
CA GLY A 109 -18.72 6.61 -3.74
C GLY A 109 -20.08 6.90 -3.10
N SER A 110 -20.21 6.72 -1.78
CA SER A 110 -21.42 7.04 -1.02
C SER A 110 -21.24 8.28 -0.14
N VAL A 111 -20.28 8.26 0.78
CA VAL A 111 -20.09 9.30 1.81
C VAL A 111 -19.25 10.48 1.30
N PHE A 112 -18.33 10.25 0.36
CA PHE A 112 -17.39 11.25 -0.17
C PHE A 112 -17.69 11.64 -1.63
N ARG A 113 -18.93 11.40 -2.06
CA ARG A 113 -19.33 11.50 -3.47
C ARG A 113 -19.26 12.93 -4.00
N GLU A 114 -19.78 13.90 -3.25
CA GLU A 114 -19.85 15.30 -3.69
C GLU A 114 -18.46 15.89 -4.01
N PRO A 115 -17.43 15.77 -3.13
CA PRO A 115 -16.07 16.19 -3.47
C PRO A 115 -15.50 15.51 -4.73
N ILE A 116 -15.77 14.21 -4.92
CA ILE A 116 -15.29 13.46 -6.10
C ILE A 116 -15.95 14.01 -7.37
N GLU A 117 -17.27 14.22 -7.36
CA GLU A 117 -17.99 14.78 -8.50
C GLU A 117 -17.59 16.23 -8.78
N ALA A 118 -17.32 17.03 -7.75
CA ALA A 118 -16.83 18.40 -7.92
C ALA A 118 -15.47 18.41 -8.63
N LEU A 119 -14.55 17.52 -8.24
CA LEU A 119 -13.27 17.35 -8.89
C LEU A 119 -13.42 16.80 -10.32
N ALA A 120 -14.32 15.85 -10.54
CA ALA A 120 -14.62 15.30 -11.85
C ALA A 120 -15.09 16.38 -12.83
N ARG A 121 -16.05 17.23 -12.42
CA ARG A 121 -16.52 18.36 -13.22
C ARG A 121 -15.41 19.37 -13.53
N ALA A 122 -14.47 19.59 -12.61
CA ALA A 122 -13.32 20.45 -12.86
C ALA A 122 -12.37 19.85 -13.91
N LEU A 123 -12.12 18.54 -13.84
CA LEU A 123 -11.31 17.84 -14.84
C LEU A 123 -11.98 17.77 -16.20
N GLU A 124 -13.29 17.50 -16.27
CA GLU A 124 -14.07 17.51 -17.52
C GLU A 124 -13.93 18.84 -18.26
N LYS A 125 -13.97 19.97 -17.53
CA LYS A 125 -13.79 21.31 -18.12
C LYS A 125 -12.35 21.57 -18.60
N ALA A 126 -11.35 20.98 -17.94
CA ALA A 126 -9.95 21.14 -18.31
C ALA A 126 -9.54 20.20 -19.47
N LEU A 127 -10.30 19.13 -19.69
CA LEU A 127 -9.96 18.05 -20.61
C LEU A 127 -9.69 18.48 -22.07
N PRO A 128 -10.46 19.40 -22.69
CA PRO A 128 -10.17 19.88 -24.04
C PRO A 128 -8.84 20.63 -24.14
N GLN A 129 -8.42 21.28 -23.04
CA GLN A 129 -7.14 21.99 -22.97
C GLN A 129 -5.98 21.03 -22.69
N MET A 130 -6.21 19.97 -21.91
CA MET A 130 -5.20 18.96 -21.59
C MET A 130 -4.85 18.06 -22.79
N LEU A 131 -5.84 17.78 -23.64
CA LEU A 131 -5.71 16.91 -24.81
C LEU A 131 -5.62 17.73 -26.11
N ASP A 132 -4.91 18.87 -26.06
CA ASP A 132 -4.73 19.84 -27.15
C ASP A 132 -4.86 19.26 -28.57
N GLY A 133 -5.95 19.58 -29.27
CA GLY A 133 -6.29 19.09 -30.61
C GLY A 133 -6.75 17.62 -30.70
N LEU A 134 -6.24 16.71 -29.84
CA LEU A 134 -6.67 15.30 -29.75
C LEU A 134 -8.13 15.16 -29.32
N TYR A 135 -8.59 15.97 -28.37
CA TYR A 135 -9.98 15.90 -27.90
C TYR A 135 -11.00 16.17 -29.01
N GLN A 136 -10.68 17.10 -29.91
CA GLN A 136 -11.54 17.46 -31.05
C GLN A 136 -11.55 16.39 -32.15
N GLN A 137 -10.56 15.49 -32.17
CA GLN A 137 -10.50 14.37 -33.11
C GLN A 137 -11.33 13.17 -32.65
N LEU A 138 -11.73 13.12 -31.37
CA LEU A 138 -12.57 12.05 -30.85
C LEU A 138 -14.02 12.22 -31.33
N SER A 139 -14.65 11.09 -31.70
CA SER A 139 -16.09 11.02 -31.94
C SER A 139 -16.88 11.43 -30.69
N VAL A 140 -18.14 11.80 -30.88
CA VAL A 140 -19.04 12.18 -29.77
C VAL A 140 -19.18 11.01 -28.78
N GLU A 141 -19.24 9.78 -29.29
CA GLU A 141 -19.29 8.56 -28.50
C GLU A 141 -18.03 8.34 -27.66
N GLU A 142 -16.84 8.61 -28.21
CA GLU A 142 -15.58 8.51 -27.48
C GLU A 142 -15.44 9.58 -26.41
N GLN A 143 -15.87 10.81 -26.69
CA GLN A 143 -15.90 11.89 -25.69
C GLN A 143 -16.85 11.53 -24.53
N ALA A 144 -18.04 11.03 -24.84
CA ALA A 144 -19.01 10.58 -23.84
C ALA A 144 -18.46 9.41 -23.00
N ARG A 145 -17.80 8.44 -23.64
CA ARG A 145 -17.15 7.31 -22.95
C ARG A 145 -16.05 7.79 -22.02
N LEU A 146 -15.24 8.75 -22.46
CA LEU A 146 -14.15 9.30 -21.67
C LEU A 146 -14.67 10.09 -20.46
N GLY A 147 -15.71 10.91 -20.64
CA GLY A 147 -16.42 11.58 -19.55
C GLY A 147 -16.97 10.59 -18.50
N ALA A 148 -17.62 9.51 -18.96
CA ALA A 148 -18.18 8.48 -18.09
C ALA A 148 -17.13 7.72 -17.24
N LEU A 149 -15.85 7.79 -17.60
CA LEU A 149 -14.75 7.17 -16.84
C LEU A 149 -14.16 8.08 -15.77
N ILE A 150 -14.37 9.40 -15.82
CA ILE A 150 -13.68 10.34 -14.92
C ILE A 150 -14.04 10.09 -13.46
N VAL A 151 -15.33 10.02 -13.13
CA VAL A 151 -15.77 9.79 -11.75
C VAL A 151 -15.29 8.43 -11.21
N PRO A 152 -15.50 7.28 -11.91
CA PRO A 152 -15.02 5.99 -11.42
C PRO A 152 -13.50 5.90 -11.29
N VAL A 153 -12.75 6.51 -12.23
CA VAL A 153 -11.28 6.53 -12.19
C VAL A 153 -10.79 7.39 -11.02
N LEU A 154 -11.35 8.58 -10.81
CA LEU A 154 -11.03 9.41 -9.64
C LEU A 154 -11.33 8.70 -8.32
N ASN A 155 -12.49 8.06 -8.22
CA ASN A 155 -12.86 7.27 -7.05
C ASN A 155 -11.85 6.14 -6.80
N GLY A 156 -11.49 5.41 -7.87
CA GLY A 156 -10.47 4.35 -7.82
C GLY A 156 -9.08 4.86 -7.41
N LEU A 157 -8.66 6.02 -7.93
CA LEU A 157 -7.38 6.64 -7.58
C LEU A 157 -7.33 7.08 -6.13
N ILE A 158 -8.39 7.69 -5.61
CA ILE A 158 -8.47 8.10 -4.20
C ILE A 158 -8.52 6.85 -3.30
N ALA A 159 -9.30 5.82 -3.67
CA ALA A 159 -9.34 4.56 -2.96
C ALA A 159 -7.96 3.87 -2.93
N ALA A 160 -7.25 3.84 -4.05
CA ALA A 160 -5.89 3.31 -4.15
C ALA A 160 -4.89 4.13 -3.33
N LEU A 161 -5.03 5.46 -3.30
CA LEU A 161 -4.21 6.31 -2.45
C LEU A 161 -4.43 5.97 -0.97
N LEU A 162 -5.67 5.82 -0.52
CA LEU A 162 -5.97 5.41 0.86
C LEU A 162 -5.48 3.98 1.15
N GLN A 163 -5.53 3.07 0.17
CA GLN A 163 -4.94 1.73 0.28
C GLN A 163 -3.42 1.82 0.46
N VAL A 164 -2.71 2.62 -0.34
CA VAL A 164 -1.27 2.88 -0.21
C VAL A 164 -0.96 3.45 1.17
N VAL A 165 -1.69 4.47 1.61
CA VAL A 165 -1.48 5.08 2.92
C VAL A 165 -1.74 4.07 4.04
N SER A 166 -2.73 3.19 3.89
CA SER A 166 -3.02 2.14 4.87
C SER A 166 -1.88 1.13 4.98
N VAL A 167 -1.32 0.71 3.84
CA VAL A 167 -0.16 -0.20 3.76
C VAL A 167 1.11 0.47 4.29
N LEU A 168 1.37 1.74 3.95
CA LEU A 168 2.51 2.50 4.48
C LEU A 168 2.40 2.70 6.00
N SER A 169 1.21 2.99 6.52
CA SER A 169 0.97 3.09 7.96
C SER A 169 1.22 1.76 8.67
N LEU A 170 0.82 0.64 8.05
CA LEU A 170 1.13 -0.70 8.54
C LEU A 170 2.63 -0.97 8.55
N MET A 171 3.31 -0.69 7.44
CA MET A 171 4.76 -0.84 7.29
C MET A 171 5.52 0.00 8.32
N LEU A 172 5.07 1.23 8.59
CA LEU A 172 5.65 2.10 9.60
C LEU A 172 5.45 1.54 11.02
N GLY A 173 4.24 1.09 11.34
CA GLY A 173 3.95 0.44 12.63
C GLY A 173 4.79 -0.84 12.83
N ARG A 174 4.91 -1.69 11.80
CA ARG A 174 5.77 -2.87 11.82
C ARG A 174 7.26 -2.51 11.89
N TYR A 175 7.70 -1.48 11.19
CA TYR A 175 9.06 -0.97 11.25
C TYR A 175 9.41 -0.48 12.66
N TRP A 176 8.53 0.30 13.31
CA TRP A 176 8.72 0.71 14.70
C TRP A 176 8.77 -0.48 15.65
N GLN A 177 7.84 -1.43 15.51
CA GLN A 177 7.84 -2.64 16.33
C GLN A 177 9.16 -3.43 16.15
N ALA A 178 9.62 -3.59 14.91
CA ALA A 178 10.92 -4.21 14.62
C ALA A 178 12.08 -3.42 15.24
N SER A 179 12.10 -2.08 15.09
CA SER A 179 13.17 -1.24 15.64
C SER A 179 13.29 -1.36 17.17
N LEU A 180 12.18 -1.61 17.87
CA LEU A 180 12.16 -1.74 19.32
C LEU A 180 12.40 -3.17 19.81
N TYR A 181 11.86 -4.18 19.12
CA TYR A 181 11.75 -5.54 19.66
C TYR A 181 12.36 -6.62 18.78
N ASN A 182 12.66 -6.33 17.51
CA ASN A 182 13.28 -7.26 16.56
C ASN A 182 14.06 -6.49 15.48
N PRO A 183 15.23 -5.91 15.82
CA PRO A 183 15.96 -5.02 14.93
C PRO A 183 16.22 -5.63 13.56
N GLY A 184 15.88 -4.90 12.50
CA GLY A 184 16.01 -5.35 11.10
C GLY A 184 14.95 -6.37 10.65
N GLY A 185 14.05 -6.84 11.52
CA GLY A 185 13.02 -7.82 11.18
C GLY A 185 12.13 -7.39 10.02
N PHE A 186 11.60 -6.16 10.05
CA PHE A 186 10.81 -5.61 8.95
C PHE A 186 11.56 -5.59 7.61
N GLY A 187 12.85 -5.24 7.62
CA GLY A 187 13.67 -5.20 6.41
C GLY A 187 13.75 -6.57 5.73
N ARG A 188 14.00 -7.63 6.50
CA ARG A 188 14.04 -9.02 6.00
C ARG A 188 12.68 -9.46 5.46
N GLU A 189 11.60 -9.17 6.18
CA GLU A 189 10.24 -9.48 5.77
C GLU A 189 9.85 -8.78 4.46
N PHE A 190 10.13 -7.48 4.35
CA PHE A 190 9.80 -6.70 3.17
C PHE A 190 10.61 -7.14 1.95
N GLN A 191 11.91 -7.41 2.12
CA GLN A 191 12.76 -7.92 1.04
C GLN A 191 12.30 -9.29 0.53
N ALA A 192 11.65 -10.10 1.36
CA ALA A 192 11.11 -11.40 0.97
C ALA A 192 9.76 -11.32 0.24
N VAL A 193 9.14 -10.14 0.15
CA VAL A 193 7.90 -9.96 -0.64
C VAL A 193 8.17 -10.26 -2.10
N ARG A 194 7.36 -11.18 -2.63
CA ARG A 194 7.33 -11.62 -4.02
C ARG A 194 5.96 -12.18 -4.31
N ILE A 195 5.17 -11.49 -5.12
CA ILE A 195 3.82 -11.96 -5.47
C ILE A 195 3.98 -13.23 -6.31
N PRO A 196 3.26 -14.33 -6.01
CA PRO A 196 3.33 -15.52 -6.84
C PRO A 196 2.77 -15.25 -8.24
N ARG A 197 3.22 -16.03 -9.23
CA ARG A 197 2.84 -15.90 -10.65
C ARG A 197 1.34 -15.76 -10.88
N LEU A 198 0.53 -16.67 -10.33
CA LEU A 198 -0.91 -16.69 -10.60
C LEU A 198 -1.60 -15.41 -10.09
N PRO A 199 -1.45 -14.99 -8.82
CA PRO A 199 -1.92 -13.69 -8.36
C PRO A 199 -1.42 -12.53 -9.21
N ALA A 200 -0.14 -12.47 -9.59
CA ALA A 200 0.39 -11.37 -10.41
C ALA A 200 -0.31 -11.25 -11.77
N LEU A 201 -0.58 -12.39 -12.44
CA LEU A 201 -1.33 -12.43 -13.70
C LEU A 201 -2.79 -12.02 -13.53
N VAL A 202 -3.44 -12.44 -12.44
CA VAL A 202 -4.81 -12.01 -12.12
C VAL A 202 -4.87 -10.50 -11.90
N LEU A 203 -3.91 -9.93 -11.14
CA LEU A 203 -3.82 -8.48 -10.95
C LEU A 203 -3.65 -7.74 -12.27
N LEU A 204 -2.74 -8.21 -13.13
CA LEU A 204 -2.54 -7.63 -14.46
C LEU A 204 -3.81 -7.70 -15.31
N ALA A 205 -4.50 -8.84 -15.31
CA ALA A 205 -5.74 -9.01 -16.05
C ALA A 205 -6.83 -8.05 -15.55
N CYS A 206 -7.00 -7.91 -14.24
CA CYS A 206 -7.94 -6.94 -13.65
C CYS A 206 -7.58 -5.50 -14.05
N MET A 207 -6.30 -5.15 -14.10
CA MET A 207 -5.85 -3.81 -14.47
C MET A 207 -6.13 -3.45 -15.92
N VAL A 208 -5.86 -4.40 -16.84
CA VAL A 208 -5.92 -4.16 -18.29
C VAL A 208 -7.34 -4.34 -18.82
N PHE A 209 -8.03 -5.38 -18.36
CA PHE A 209 -9.35 -5.74 -18.90
C PHE A 209 -10.52 -5.21 -18.07
N GLY A 210 -10.32 -4.86 -16.80
CA GLY A 210 -11.36 -4.33 -15.91
C GLY A 210 -12.19 -3.20 -16.54
N PRO A 211 -11.58 -2.13 -17.06
CA PRO A 211 -12.31 -1.01 -17.68
C PRO A 211 -13.20 -1.41 -18.87
N ASN A 212 -12.95 -2.53 -19.53
CA ASN A 212 -13.72 -2.98 -20.69
C ASN A 212 -15.03 -3.69 -20.32
N PHE A 213 -15.18 -4.10 -19.07
CA PHE A 213 -16.38 -4.79 -18.56
C PHE A 213 -17.34 -3.86 -17.80
N GLY A 214 -17.05 -2.55 -17.76
CA GLY A 214 -17.89 -1.53 -17.16
C GLY A 214 -17.08 -0.43 -16.48
N SER A 215 -17.60 0.80 -16.48
CA SER A 215 -16.92 1.96 -15.88
C SER A 215 -16.67 1.77 -14.38
N ALA A 216 -17.56 1.06 -13.68
CA ALA A 216 -17.37 0.70 -12.28
C ALA A 216 -16.15 -0.22 -12.05
N LEU A 217 -15.75 -1.04 -13.03
CA LEU A 217 -14.57 -1.90 -12.89
C LEU A 217 -13.27 -1.16 -13.23
N ALA A 218 -13.32 0.08 -13.73
CA ALA A 218 -12.14 0.90 -13.97
C ALA A 218 -11.36 1.23 -12.67
N LEU A 219 -12.03 1.21 -11.52
CA LEU A 219 -11.37 1.37 -10.22
C LEU A 219 -10.43 0.22 -9.87
N LEU A 220 -10.56 -0.96 -10.51
CA LEU A 220 -9.63 -2.08 -10.28
C LEU A 220 -8.22 -1.77 -10.75
N THR A 221 -8.07 -0.96 -11.81
CA THR A 221 -6.76 -0.61 -12.37
C THR A 221 -5.81 -0.02 -11.32
N PRO A 222 -6.16 1.08 -10.61
CA PRO A 222 -5.29 1.62 -9.57
C PRO A 222 -5.24 0.76 -8.29
N LEU A 223 -6.24 -0.06 -7.98
CA LEU A 223 -6.22 -0.90 -6.77
C LEU A 223 -5.29 -2.11 -6.91
N CYS A 224 -5.35 -2.79 -8.06
CA CYS A 224 -4.54 -3.97 -8.35
C CYS A 224 -3.06 -3.62 -8.60
N SER A 225 -2.75 -2.38 -8.98
CA SER A 225 -1.38 -1.91 -9.13
C SER A 225 -0.65 -1.71 -7.80
N VAL A 226 -1.37 -1.42 -6.70
CA VAL A 226 -0.76 -1.15 -5.38
C VAL A 226 0.09 -2.34 -4.87
N PRO A 227 -0.41 -3.58 -4.80
CA PRO A 227 0.40 -4.73 -4.40
C PRO A 227 1.63 -4.95 -5.28
N LEU A 228 1.48 -4.76 -6.59
CA LEU A 228 2.57 -4.89 -7.56
C LEU A 228 3.63 -3.81 -7.35
N MET A 229 3.23 -2.54 -7.14
CA MET A 229 4.15 -1.45 -6.83
C MET A 229 4.98 -1.76 -5.58
N PHE A 230 4.35 -2.22 -4.50
CA PHE A 230 5.07 -2.60 -3.27
C PHE A 230 5.97 -3.82 -3.47
N ALA A 231 5.56 -4.80 -4.28
CA ALA A 231 6.40 -5.94 -4.63
C ALA A 231 7.60 -5.53 -5.50
N GLY A 232 7.45 -4.54 -6.39
CA GLY A 232 8.55 -3.97 -7.16
C GLY A 232 9.54 -3.21 -6.28
N LEU A 233 9.05 -2.45 -5.29
CA LEU A 233 9.91 -1.81 -4.28
C LEU A 233 10.66 -2.87 -3.46
N ALA A 234 9.96 -3.92 -3.03
CA ALA A 234 10.57 -5.04 -2.33
C ALA A 234 11.66 -5.67 -3.20
N LEU A 235 11.40 -5.93 -4.49
CA LEU A 235 12.37 -6.44 -5.47
C LEU A 235 13.69 -5.69 -5.39
N LEU A 236 13.64 -4.37 -5.59
CA LEU A 236 14.82 -3.51 -5.58
C LEU A 236 15.54 -3.51 -4.22
N HIS A 237 14.80 -3.48 -3.11
CA HIS A 237 15.41 -3.59 -1.77
C HIS A 237 16.12 -4.94 -1.57
N GLY A 238 15.50 -6.03 -2.03
CA GLY A 238 16.07 -7.37 -1.97
C GLY A 238 17.32 -7.51 -2.84
N LEU A 239 17.31 -6.96 -4.06
CA LEU A 239 18.47 -6.98 -4.96
C LEU A 239 19.64 -6.17 -4.40
N VAL A 240 19.40 -4.99 -3.84
CA VAL A 240 20.44 -4.18 -3.18
C VAL A 240 21.06 -4.95 -2.01
N ALA A 241 20.23 -5.61 -1.20
CA ALA A 241 20.72 -6.40 -0.06
C ALA A 241 21.50 -7.65 -0.51
N GLN A 242 20.96 -8.43 -1.46
CA GLN A 242 21.58 -9.66 -1.96
C GLN A 242 22.91 -9.40 -2.67
N LYS A 243 22.96 -8.36 -3.52
CA LYS A 243 24.17 -7.98 -4.27
C LYS A 243 25.12 -7.09 -3.46
N ARG A 244 24.83 -6.83 -2.17
CA ARG A 244 25.61 -5.96 -1.28
C ARG A 244 25.91 -4.59 -1.89
N LEU A 245 24.96 -4.04 -2.64
CA LEU A 245 25.12 -2.75 -3.30
C LEU A 245 25.08 -1.60 -2.27
N ALA A 246 25.67 -0.46 -2.62
CA ALA A 246 25.62 0.73 -1.78
C ALA A 246 24.17 1.18 -1.54
N LYS A 247 23.88 1.63 -0.31
CA LYS A 247 22.55 2.15 0.07
C LYS A 247 22.13 3.36 -0.77
N PHE A 248 23.08 4.05 -1.40
CA PHE A 248 22.85 5.16 -2.32
C PHE A 248 21.88 4.81 -3.47
N TRP A 249 21.88 3.55 -3.96
CA TRP A 249 20.93 3.11 -4.98
C TRP A 249 19.46 3.22 -4.53
N LEU A 250 19.19 3.00 -3.24
CA LEU A 250 17.84 3.18 -2.69
C LEU A 250 17.49 4.67 -2.54
N VAL A 251 18.47 5.52 -2.22
CA VAL A 251 18.27 6.98 -2.21
C VAL A 251 17.87 7.45 -3.61
N GLY A 252 18.63 7.02 -4.64
CA GLY A 252 18.31 7.30 -6.04
C GLY A 252 16.91 6.84 -6.41
N LEU A 253 16.52 5.61 -6.06
CA LEU A 253 15.17 5.08 -6.29
C LEU A 253 14.08 5.97 -5.70
N TYR A 254 14.20 6.40 -4.43
CA TYR A 254 13.15 7.22 -3.81
C TYR A 254 13.12 8.64 -4.36
N VAL A 255 14.28 9.24 -4.66
CA VAL A 255 14.35 10.57 -5.30
C VAL A 255 13.71 10.52 -6.68
N THR A 256 14.03 9.52 -7.50
CA THR A 256 13.43 9.38 -8.84
C THR A 256 11.96 8.98 -8.76
N LEU A 257 11.54 8.19 -7.78
CA LEU A 257 10.13 7.89 -7.56
C LEU A 257 9.32 9.16 -7.27
N VAL A 258 9.87 10.12 -6.53
CA VAL A 258 9.19 11.40 -6.26
C VAL A 258 9.21 12.32 -7.48
N LEU A 259 10.37 12.49 -8.13
CA LEU A 259 10.52 13.42 -9.26
C LEU A 259 9.87 12.91 -10.55
N PHE A 260 9.88 11.59 -10.76
CA PHE A 260 9.43 10.92 -11.98
C PHE A 260 8.40 9.82 -11.67
N MET A 261 7.48 10.10 -10.74
CA MET A 261 6.48 9.14 -10.27
C MET A 261 5.71 8.47 -11.42
N GLN A 262 5.32 9.24 -12.44
CA GLN A 262 4.60 8.75 -13.61
C GLN A 262 5.35 7.61 -14.37
N LEU A 263 6.69 7.56 -14.27
CA LEU A 263 7.53 6.62 -15.01
C LEU A 263 7.99 5.49 -14.09
N ILE A 264 8.43 5.84 -12.89
CA ILE A 264 8.97 4.89 -11.93
C ILE A 264 7.86 3.99 -11.38
N TYR A 265 6.64 4.51 -11.17
CA TYR A 265 5.54 3.70 -10.65
C TYR A 265 5.15 2.55 -11.60
N PRO A 266 4.86 2.77 -12.91
CA PRO A 266 4.61 1.67 -13.84
C PRO A 266 5.79 0.72 -13.97
N LEU A 267 7.03 1.24 -13.94
CA LEU A 267 8.22 0.39 -13.98
C LEU A 267 8.27 -0.58 -12.80
N LEU A 268 7.95 -0.13 -11.58
CA LEU A 268 7.89 -1.00 -10.40
C LEU A 268 6.83 -2.10 -10.55
N VAL A 269 5.67 -1.77 -11.12
CA VAL A 269 4.59 -2.73 -11.39
C VAL A 269 5.06 -3.79 -12.40
N VAL A 270 5.68 -3.37 -13.50
CA VAL A 270 6.24 -4.28 -14.51
C VAL A 270 7.32 -5.16 -13.89
N LEU A 271 8.27 -4.58 -13.14
CA LEU A 271 9.33 -5.33 -12.46
C LEU A 271 8.76 -6.39 -11.50
N ALA A 272 7.69 -6.08 -10.77
CA ALA A 272 7.03 -7.04 -9.90
C ALA A 272 6.41 -8.22 -10.69
N ILE A 273 5.79 -7.93 -11.83
CA ILE A 273 5.24 -8.97 -12.71
C ILE A 273 6.38 -9.85 -13.23
N VAL A 274 7.46 -9.24 -13.72
CA VAL A 274 8.61 -10.01 -14.24
C VAL A 274 9.26 -10.84 -13.13
N ASP A 275 9.43 -10.32 -11.90
CA ASP A 275 9.93 -11.11 -10.75
C ASP A 275 8.99 -12.25 -10.34
N SER A 276 7.69 -12.09 -10.58
CA SER A 276 6.69 -13.15 -10.36
C SER A 276 6.80 -14.27 -11.39
N LEU A 277 7.24 -13.96 -12.62
CA LEU A 277 7.40 -14.90 -13.73
C LEU A 277 8.78 -15.55 -13.78
N ILE A 278 9.82 -14.75 -13.55
CA ILE A 278 11.24 -15.10 -13.61
C ILE A 278 11.80 -14.87 -12.22
N ASP A 279 12.31 -15.92 -11.58
CA ASP A 279 12.90 -15.79 -10.25
C ASP A 279 14.26 -15.08 -10.30
N PHE A 280 14.27 -13.74 -10.31
CA PHE A 280 15.51 -12.95 -10.28
C PHE A 280 16.31 -13.14 -8.99
N ARG A 281 15.64 -13.64 -7.94
CA ARG A 281 16.19 -13.87 -6.62
C ARG A 281 16.52 -15.36 -6.39
N GLY A 282 16.37 -16.18 -7.43
CA GLY A 282 16.49 -17.63 -7.42
C GLY A 282 17.90 -18.12 -7.09
N ARG A 283 17.93 -18.91 -6.00
CA ARG A 283 18.98 -19.69 -5.31
C ARG A 283 20.34 -19.93 -6.00
N LYS A 284 21.42 -19.44 -5.35
CA LYS A 284 22.61 -20.27 -5.10
C LYS A 284 22.32 -21.17 -3.90
N SER A 285 22.05 -22.45 -4.13
CA SER A 285 22.38 -23.46 -3.10
C SER A 285 23.79 -23.92 -3.44
N PRO A 286 24.80 -23.75 -2.59
CA PRO A 286 25.98 -24.59 -2.67
C PRO A 286 25.48 -26.00 -2.35
N GLN A 287 25.47 -26.85 -3.36
CA GLN A 287 25.40 -28.29 -3.14
C GLN A 287 26.77 -28.67 -2.54
N GLY A 288 26.82 -28.75 -1.21
CA GLY A 288 27.85 -29.45 -0.44
C GLY A 288 27.09 -30.25 0.62
N ASP A 289 27.40 -31.50 0.92
CA ASP A 289 28.43 -32.45 0.50
C ASP A 289 27.74 -33.82 0.42
N ASP A 290 28.28 -34.75 -0.37
CA ASP A 290 28.45 -36.17 0.02
C ASP A 290 28.74 -37.03 -1.21
N SER A 291 30.02 -37.18 -1.54
CA SER A 291 30.53 -38.44 -2.05
C SER A 291 32.05 -38.55 -1.87
N ALA A 292 32.42 -39.55 -1.07
CA ALA A 292 33.71 -40.23 -1.03
C ALA A 292 34.86 -39.59 -0.22
N ASN A 293 34.75 -39.68 1.11
CA ASN A 293 35.91 -40.01 1.94
C ASN A 293 35.56 -41.23 2.81
N GLY A 294 36.05 -42.39 2.40
CA GLY A 294 35.88 -43.62 3.16
C GLY A 294 36.23 -44.85 2.34
N GLU A 295 37.52 -45.13 2.20
CA GLU A 295 38.05 -46.50 2.32
C GLU A 295 39.58 -46.43 2.43
N GLY A 296 40.06 -46.46 3.68
CA GLY A 296 41.43 -46.84 3.97
C GLY A 296 41.58 -48.33 3.71
N LYS A 297 42.57 -48.71 2.90
CA LYS A 297 43.03 -50.09 2.79
C LYS A 297 44.18 -50.31 3.76
N SER A 298 44.07 -51.40 4.50
CA SER A 298 45.11 -52.14 5.21
C SER A 298 46.32 -52.42 4.33
#